data_AF-A0AB39QEL1-F1
#
_entry.id   AF-A0AB39QEL1-F1
#
_cell.length_a   1.000
_cell.length_b   1.000
_cell.length_c   1.000
_cell.angle_alpha   90.00
_cell.angle_beta   90.00
_cell.angle_gamma   90.00
#
_symmetry.space_group_name_H-M   'P 1'
#
loop_
_entity.id
_entity.type
_entity.pdbx_description
1 polymer ?
#
loop_
_entity_poly.entity_id
_entity_poly.type
_entity_poly.pdbx_seq_one_letter_code
_entity_poly.pdbx_strand_id
1 'polypeptide(L)'
;MSAEARTGAQSWPDTSDTPNTPDVPNTSDASDASDTPGTTLALTPPAELRRRLTDRLGTAARAWLRRALDEAAAHPGTHGPISVWELRIAEAGRRCGPEHADAARVLILHAARADADAVTRVYFQGTAAERRAVLHALPHVVPDSAALPLVEDALRTNDTRLLAAAVGPYAARHLDPHQWRHAVLKCLFTGVPVVAVADLNRRAHGDVELARMLGDYAAERTAAGRPVPEDLYRVLTLTDPTATPPAPAAESGTRGTDGKES
;
A
#
# COMPACT_ATOMS: atom_id res chain seq x y z
N MET A 1 -56.23 -50.80 -28.76
CA MET A 1 -56.10 -49.50 -28.07
C MET A 1 -54.60 -49.25 -27.93
N SER A 2 -53.96 -48.66 -28.94
CA SER A 2 -53.67 -47.21 -29.02
C SER A 2 -52.57 -46.83 -28.01
N ALA A 3 -51.43 -46.23 -28.35
CA ALA A 3 -50.97 -45.63 -29.61
C ALA A 3 -49.44 -45.63 -29.68
N GLU A 4 -48.93 -45.72 -30.91
CA GLU A 4 -47.54 -45.47 -31.31
C GLU A 4 -47.17 -43.99 -31.13
N ALA A 5 -45.92 -43.71 -30.76
CA ALA A 5 -45.32 -42.39 -30.89
C ALA A 5 -44.10 -42.45 -31.81
N ARG A 6 -44.16 -41.59 -32.82
CA ARG A 6 -43.35 -41.56 -34.03
C ARG A 6 -41.94 -41.01 -33.83
N THR A 7 -41.05 -41.60 -34.63
CA THR A 7 -39.88 -41.08 -35.31
C THR A 7 -39.81 -39.56 -35.49
N GLY A 8 -38.66 -38.97 -35.14
CA GLY A 8 -38.24 -37.62 -35.54
C GLY A 8 -36.73 -37.61 -35.76
N ALA A 9 -36.30 -37.88 -37.01
CA ALA A 9 -34.93 -37.67 -37.44
C ALA A 9 -34.73 -36.17 -37.72
N GLN A 10 -33.62 -35.62 -37.23
CA GLN A 10 -33.14 -34.32 -37.70
C GLN A 10 -31.62 -34.39 -37.90
N SER A 11 -31.25 -34.44 -39.17
CA SER A 11 -29.91 -34.39 -39.71
C SER A 11 -29.26 -33.02 -39.49
N TRP A 12 -28.00 -33.00 -39.07
CA TRP A 12 -27.11 -31.84 -39.22
C TRP A 12 -25.83 -32.28 -39.95
N PRO A 13 -25.31 -31.48 -40.89
CA PRO A 13 -24.18 -31.86 -41.72
C PRO A 13 -22.83 -31.70 -41.02
N ASP A 14 -21.93 -32.57 -41.44
CA ASP A 14 -20.49 -32.60 -41.20
C ASP A 14 -19.82 -31.35 -41.81
N THR A 15 -19.06 -30.60 -41.01
CA THR A 15 -18.12 -29.57 -41.50
C THR A 15 -16.86 -29.51 -40.62
N SER A 16 -15.85 -30.24 -41.10
CA SER A 16 -14.46 -29.82 -41.25
C SER A 16 -13.74 -29.13 -40.09
N ASP A 17 -12.84 -29.91 -39.50
CA ASP A 17 -11.59 -29.53 -38.85
C ASP A 17 -10.90 -28.27 -39.42
N THR A 18 -10.58 -27.32 -38.54
CA THR A 18 -9.35 -26.50 -38.63
C THR A 18 -8.81 -26.29 -37.21
N PRO A 19 -7.55 -26.66 -36.91
CA PRO A 19 -6.98 -26.43 -35.59
C PRO A 19 -6.56 -24.96 -35.44
N ASN A 20 -7.22 -24.24 -34.56
CA ASN A 20 -6.86 -22.88 -34.18
C ASN A 20 -5.58 -22.93 -33.32
N THR A 21 -4.52 -22.27 -33.80
CA THR A 21 -3.23 -22.16 -33.11
C THR A 21 -3.39 -21.15 -31.96
N PRO A 22 -3.09 -21.48 -30.70
CA PRO A 22 -3.11 -20.47 -29.66
C PRO A 22 -1.91 -19.54 -29.81
N ASP A 23 -2.23 -18.26 -29.99
CA ASP A 23 -1.33 -17.12 -30.03
C ASP A 23 -0.40 -17.10 -28.81
N VAL A 24 0.90 -17.00 -29.05
CA VAL A 24 1.92 -16.89 -28.01
C VAL A 24 2.02 -15.41 -27.63
N PRO A 25 1.72 -14.98 -26.39
CA PRO A 25 1.91 -13.59 -26.04
C PRO A 25 3.42 -13.29 -25.93
N ASN A 26 3.81 -12.32 -26.75
CA ASN A 26 5.14 -11.75 -26.88
C ASN A 26 5.72 -11.32 -25.53
N THR A 27 6.93 -11.79 -25.24
CA THR A 27 7.74 -11.37 -24.08
C THR A 27 8.46 -10.08 -24.46
N SER A 28 7.89 -8.92 -24.12
CA SER A 28 8.62 -7.65 -24.11
C SER A 28 7.91 -6.64 -23.19
N ASP A 29 8.30 -6.60 -21.92
CA ASP A 29 8.69 -5.36 -21.22
C ASP A 29 9.19 -5.70 -19.81
N ALA A 30 10.48 -6.01 -19.75
CA ALA A 30 11.26 -5.95 -18.53
C ALA A 30 11.83 -4.53 -18.40
N SER A 31 10.98 -3.56 -18.03
CA SER A 31 11.41 -2.21 -17.69
C SER A 31 10.27 -1.44 -17.01
N ASP A 32 10.08 -1.65 -15.70
CA ASP A 32 10.13 -0.60 -14.67
C ASP A 32 9.83 -1.23 -13.29
N ALA A 33 10.87 -1.67 -12.59
CA ALA A 33 10.76 -2.24 -11.24
C ALA A 33 10.97 -1.17 -10.14
N SER A 34 10.86 0.12 -10.46
CA SER A 34 11.26 1.23 -9.59
C SER A 34 10.23 2.35 -9.47
N ASP A 35 9.07 2.05 -8.90
CA ASP A 35 8.40 2.92 -7.91
C ASP A 35 7.05 2.27 -7.57
N THR A 36 6.97 1.56 -6.45
CA THR A 36 5.65 1.24 -5.89
C THR A 36 5.16 2.50 -5.19
N PRO A 37 4.17 3.25 -5.73
CA PRO A 37 3.94 4.63 -5.31
C PRO A 37 3.53 4.79 -3.84
N GLY A 38 2.98 3.73 -3.22
CA GLY A 38 2.47 3.75 -1.85
C GLY A 38 3.55 3.79 -0.76
N THR A 39 4.52 2.87 -0.79
CA THR A 39 5.59 2.80 0.24
C THR A 39 6.52 4.00 0.18
N THR A 40 6.73 4.55 -1.02
CA THR A 40 7.54 5.76 -1.24
C THR A 40 6.97 6.98 -0.51
N LEU A 41 5.65 7.18 -0.46
CA LEU A 41 5.03 8.31 0.24
C LEU A 41 5.24 8.26 1.75
N ALA A 42 5.10 7.07 2.35
CA ALA A 42 5.21 6.88 3.79
C ALA A 42 6.67 7.02 4.30
N LEU A 43 7.65 6.81 3.43
CA LEU A 43 9.08 6.94 3.74
C LEU A 43 9.68 8.30 3.37
N THR A 44 9.09 9.03 2.42
CA THR A 44 9.63 10.32 1.96
C THR A 44 9.40 11.40 3.01
N PRO A 45 10.44 12.12 3.48
CA PRO A 45 10.27 13.23 4.40
C PRO A 45 9.29 14.30 3.85
N PRO A 46 8.39 14.87 4.67
CA PRO A 46 7.36 15.79 4.18
C PRO A 46 7.87 16.99 3.39
N ALA A 47 9.04 17.53 3.72
CA ALA A 47 9.65 18.64 2.98
C ALA A 47 10.04 18.24 1.54
N GLU A 48 10.62 17.05 1.38
CA GLU A 48 11.00 16.51 0.08
C GLU A 48 9.77 16.10 -0.73
N LEU A 49 8.77 15.50 -0.07
CA LEU A 49 7.49 15.18 -0.69
C LEU A 49 6.81 16.44 -1.24
N ARG A 50 6.80 17.53 -0.46
CA ARG A 50 6.27 18.83 -0.88
C ARG A 50 7.00 19.38 -2.10
N ARG A 51 8.34 19.31 -2.12
CA ARG A 51 9.15 19.77 -3.25
C ARG A 51 8.81 19.00 -4.52
N ARG A 52 8.90 17.66 -4.48
CA ARG A 52 8.59 16.77 -5.62
C ARG A 52 7.17 16.97 -6.15
N LEU A 53 6.19 17.08 -5.25
CA LEU A 53 4.80 17.31 -5.64
C LEU A 53 4.63 18.68 -6.30
N THR A 54 5.23 19.73 -5.73
CA THR A 54 5.19 21.09 -6.28
C THR A 54 5.74 21.12 -7.70
N ASP A 55 6.84 20.42 -7.98
CA ASP A 55 7.47 20.35 -9.29
C ASP A 55 6.57 19.71 -10.36
N ARG A 56 5.72 18.75 -9.96
CA ARG A 56 4.81 18.01 -10.86
C ARG A 56 3.45 18.71 -11.07
N LEU A 57 3.02 19.56 -10.14
CA LEU A 57 1.73 20.25 -10.23
C LEU A 57 1.77 21.49 -11.15
N GLY A 58 0.71 21.66 -11.94
CA GLY A 58 0.44 22.91 -12.66
C GLY A 58 0.15 24.10 -11.73
N THR A 59 0.25 25.32 -12.26
CA THR A 59 0.17 26.59 -11.48
C THR A 59 -1.07 26.69 -10.58
N ALA A 60 -2.25 26.35 -11.09
CA ALA A 60 -3.50 26.44 -10.32
C ALA A 60 -3.52 25.44 -9.15
N ALA A 61 -3.12 24.19 -9.38
CA ALA A 61 -3.05 23.15 -8.36
C ALA A 61 -1.99 23.47 -7.30
N ARG A 62 -0.83 24.00 -7.72
CA ARG A 62 0.24 24.45 -6.82
C ARG A 62 -0.22 25.60 -5.91
N ALA A 63 -0.94 26.57 -6.46
CA ALA A 63 -1.50 27.68 -5.69
C ALA A 63 -2.59 27.20 -4.71
N TRP A 64 -3.42 26.23 -5.10
CA TRP A 64 -4.39 25.61 -4.20
C TRP A 64 -3.68 24.84 -3.07
N LEU A 65 -2.68 24.00 -3.39
CA LEU A 65 -1.94 23.24 -2.40
C LEU A 65 -1.30 24.16 -1.36
N ARG A 66 -0.63 25.23 -1.80
CA ARG A 66 -0.04 26.22 -0.87
C ARG A 66 -1.08 26.75 0.11
N ARG A 67 -2.23 27.22 -0.38
CA ARG A 67 -3.32 27.71 0.49
C ARG A 67 -3.85 26.64 1.44
N ALA A 68 -4.06 25.42 0.96
CA ALA A 68 -4.53 24.32 1.79
C ALA A 68 -3.55 24.00 2.94
N LEU A 69 -2.24 24.05 2.67
CA LEU A 69 -1.22 23.86 3.69
C LEU A 69 -1.15 25.05 4.67
N ASP A 70 -1.27 26.29 4.18
CA ASP A 70 -1.30 27.49 5.02
C ASP A 70 -2.53 27.45 5.96
N GLU A 71 -3.71 27.08 5.45
CA GLU A 71 -4.95 26.92 6.23
C GLU A 71 -4.84 25.80 7.28
N ALA A 72 -4.24 24.66 6.92
CA ALA A 72 -4.00 23.55 7.82
C ALA A 72 -3.04 23.93 8.96
N ALA A 73 -1.95 24.62 8.64
CA ALA A 73 -0.97 25.07 9.63
C ALA A 73 -1.53 26.14 10.59
N ALA A 74 -2.44 27.00 10.10
CA ALA A 74 -3.06 28.05 10.91
C ALA A 74 -4.04 27.52 11.95
N HIS A 75 -4.71 26.38 11.69
CA HIS A 75 -5.69 25.76 12.59
C HIS A 75 -5.31 24.30 12.85
N PRO A 76 -4.21 24.05 13.57
CA PRO A 76 -3.76 22.71 13.89
C PRO A 76 -4.78 22.02 14.82
N GLY A 77 -5.11 20.76 14.55
CA GLY A 77 -6.04 19.98 15.38
C GLY A 77 -7.52 20.40 15.31
N THR A 78 -8.29 19.96 16.31
CA THR A 78 -9.76 19.92 16.32
C THR A 78 -10.39 21.28 16.65
N HIS A 79 -10.78 22.06 15.64
CA HIS A 79 -11.55 23.30 15.85
C HIS A 79 -12.94 23.18 15.21
N GLY A 80 -13.89 22.61 15.96
CA GLY A 80 -15.31 22.56 15.58
C GLY A 80 -15.73 21.35 14.72
N PRO A 81 -17.01 21.30 14.29
CA PRO A 81 -17.64 20.08 13.77
C PRO A 81 -17.10 19.57 12.42
N ILE A 82 -16.35 20.37 11.65
CA ILE A 82 -15.45 19.93 10.55
C ILE A 82 -14.35 20.99 10.46
N SER A 83 -13.08 20.61 10.57
CA SER A 83 -11.99 21.59 10.43
C SER A 83 -11.78 21.95 8.95
N VAL A 84 -11.44 23.20 8.62
CA VAL A 84 -11.27 23.66 7.22
C VAL A 84 -10.29 22.76 6.44
N TRP A 85 -9.25 22.26 7.10
CA TRP A 85 -8.27 21.36 6.48
C TRP A 85 -8.85 19.97 6.15
N GLU A 86 -9.84 19.46 6.89
CA GLU A 86 -10.51 18.18 6.59
C GLU A 86 -11.29 18.29 5.26
N LEU A 87 -11.87 19.46 4.95
CA LEU A 87 -12.46 19.72 3.63
C LEU A 87 -11.39 19.68 2.51
N ARG A 88 -10.16 20.14 2.79
CA ARG A 88 -9.05 20.10 1.83
C ARG A 88 -8.60 18.68 1.51
N ILE A 89 -8.71 17.75 2.47
CA ILE A 89 -8.47 16.32 2.25
C ILE A 89 -9.43 15.79 1.17
N ALA A 90 -10.72 16.13 1.24
CA ALA A 90 -11.71 15.71 0.26
C ALA A 90 -11.53 16.39 -1.12
N GLU A 91 -11.08 17.64 -1.15
CA GLU A 91 -10.83 18.38 -2.38
C GLU A 91 -9.58 17.94 -3.14
N ALA A 92 -8.59 17.35 -2.46
CA ALA A 92 -7.26 17.07 -3.02
C ALA A 92 -7.30 16.34 -4.37
N GLY A 93 -8.15 15.32 -4.53
CA GLY A 93 -8.28 14.59 -5.79
C GLY A 93 -8.78 15.45 -6.95
N ARG A 94 -9.75 16.35 -6.71
CA ARG A 94 -10.27 17.26 -7.74
C ARG A 94 -9.27 18.37 -8.10
N ARG A 95 -8.40 18.73 -7.17
CA ARG A 95 -7.51 19.90 -7.29
C ARG A 95 -6.11 19.55 -7.78
N CYS A 96 -5.60 18.37 -7.41
CA CYS A 96 -4.27 17.90 -7.76
C CYS A 96 -4.28 16.75 -8.78
N GLY A 97 -5.43 16.15 -9.08
CA GLY A 97 -5.51 14.94 -9.89
C GLY A 97 -5.38 13.66 -9.03
N PRO A 98 -5.92 12.52 -9.48
CA PRO A 98 -5.88 11.25 -8.74
C PRO A 98 -4.44 10.77 -8.46
N GLU A 99 -3.50 11.04 -9.34
CA GLU A 99 -2.09 10.67 -9.25
C GLU A 99 -1.32 11.40 -8.12
N HIS A 100 -1.83 12.55 -7.68
CA HIS A 100 -1.16 13.42 -6.71
C HIS A 100 -1.96 13.63 -5.42
N ALA A 101 -3.19 13.11 -5.39
CA ALA A 101 -4.13 13.33 -4.30
C ALA A 101 -3.59 12.83 -2.95
N ASP A 102 -2.96 11.64 -2.91
CA ASP A 102 -2.46 11.07 -1.66
C ASP A 102 -1.27 11.86 -1.12
N ALA A 103 -0.35 12.29 -1.97
CA ALA A 103 0.76 13.15 -1.57
C ALA A 103 0.25 14.49 -0.99
N ALA A 104 -0.73 15.11 -1.65
CA ALA A 104 -1.35 16.34 -1.15
C ALA A 104 -2.03 16.13 0.21
N ARG A 105 -2.77 15.03 0.39
CA ARG A 105 -3.44 14.69 1.66
C ARG A 105 -2.45 14.44 2.79
N VAL A 106 -1.37 13.68 2.53
CA VAL A 106 -0.29 13.45 3.52
C VAL A 106 0.31 14.78 3.97
N LEU A 107 0.58 15.71 3.05
CA LEU A 107 1.10 17.03 3.39
C LEU A 107 0.10 17.89 4.18
N ILE A 108 -1.20 17.82 3.86
CA ILE A 108 -2.25 18.52 4.61
C ILE A 108 -2.34 17.98 6.04
N LEU A 109 -2.38 16.65 6.22
CA LEU A 109 -2.39 16.01 7.54
C LEU A 109 -1.15 16.40 8.37
N HIS A 110 0.03 16.42 7.74
CA HIS A 110 1.26 16.84 8.38
C HIS A 110 1.25 18.33 8.76
N ALA A 111 0.82 19.22 7.85
CA ALA A 111 0.71 20.65 8.13
C ALA A 111 -0.29 20.95 9.25
N ALA A 112 -1.40 20.21 9.30
CA ALA A 112 -2.41 20.29 10.36
C ALA A 112 -1.92 19.76 11.72
N ARG A 113 -0.75 19.08 11.77
CA ARG A 113 -0.27 18.33 12.93
C ARG A 113 -1.37 17.41 13.49
N ALA A 114 -2.01 16.67 12.58
CA ALA A 114 -3.13 15.81 12.92
C ALA A 114 -2.71 14.74 13.95
N ASP A 115 -3.32 14.80 15.13
CA ASP A 115 -3.13 13.81 16.19
C ASP A 115 -3.88 12.50 15.88
N ALA A 116 -3.74 11.52 16.79
CA ALA A 116 -4.38 10.22 16.67
C ALA A 116 -5.91 10.32 16.50
N ASP A 117 -6.55 11.25 17.21
CA ASP A 117 -8.00 11.45 17.14
C ASP A 117 -8.42 12.03 15.78
N ALA A 118 -7.67 13.02 15.28
CA ALA A 118 -7.93 13.63 13.97
C ALA A 118 -7.76 12.62 12.84
N VAL A 119 -6.65 11.86 12.81
CA VAL A 119 -6.46 10.83 11.78
C VAL A 119 -7.50 9.71 11.89
N THR A 120 -7.94 9.37 13.11
CA THR A 120 -9.00 8.39 13.34
C THR A 120 -10.34 8.86 12.77
N ARG A 121 -10.74 10.12 13.01
CA ARG A 121 -11.96 10.68 12.41
C ARG A 121 -11.91 10.65 10.89
N VAL A 122 -10.83 11.17 10.30
CA VAL A 122 -10.66 11.21 8.84
C VAL A 122 -10.69 9.80 8.25
N TYR A 123 -10.08 8.82 8.92
CA TYR A 123 -10.08 7.44 8.47
C TYR A 123 -11.50 6.83 8.47
N PHE A 124 -12.22 6.90 9.60
CA PHE A 124 -13.51 6.22 9.70
C PHE A 124 -14.66 6.93 8.97
N GLN A 125 -14.53 8.23 8.70
CA GLN A 125 -15.52 9.01 7.95
C GLN A 125 -15.17 9.16 6.46
N GLY A 126 -13.93 8.84 6.09
CA GLY A 126 -13.40 9.06 4.75
C GLY A 126 -13.65 7.92 3.76
N THR A 127 -13.53 8.26 2.48
CA THR A 127 -13.46 7.34 1.36
C THR A 127 -12.22 6.44 1.43
N ALA A 128 -12.19 5.36 0.64
CA ALA A 128 -11.02 4.47 0.56
C ALA A 128 -9.72 5.21 0.18
N ALA A 129 -9.79 6.26 -0.64
CA ALA A 129 -8.63 7.08 -0.99
C ALA A 129 -8.13 7.92 0.20
N GLU A 130 -9.04 8.44 1.01
CA GLU A 130 -8.70 9.25 2.19
C GLU A 130 -8.14 8.37 3.30
N ARG A 131 -8.74 7.19 3.53
CA ARG A 131 -8.20 6.14 4.41
C ARG A 131 -6.79 5.75 4.02
N ARG A 132 -6.53 5.53 2.73
CA ARG A 132 -5.19 5.21 2.21
C ARG A 132 -4.18 6.33 2.51
N ALA A 133 -4.57 7.58 2.28
CA ALA A 133 -3.71 8.73 2.57
C ALA A 133 -3.42 8.87 4.09
N VAL A 134 -4.40 8.58 4.95
CA VAL A 134 -4.18 8.52 6.41
C VAL A 134 -3.11 7.49 6.75
N LEU A 135 -3.21 6.26 6.23
CA LEU A 135 -2.22 5.20 6.47
C LEU A 135 -0.80 5.62 6.04
N HIS A 136 -0.67 6.29 4.89
CA HIS A 136 0.61 6.85 4.44
C HIS A 136 1.13 8.01 5.32
N ALA A 137 0.24 8.77 5.96
CA ALA A 137 0.61 9.88 6.81
C ALA A 137 1.06 9.45 8.21
N LEU A 138 0.57 8.31 8.73
CA LEU A 138 0.81 7.86 10.11
C LEU A 138 2.28 7.98 10.55
N PRO A 139 3.29 7.55 9.75
CA PRO A 139 4.69 7.63 10.18
C PRO A 139 5.19 9.05 10.47
N HIS A 140 4.52 10.07 9.93
CA HIS A 140 4.91 11.48 9.97
C HIS A 140 4.15 12.28 11.04
N VAL A 141 2.98 11.81 11.48
CA VAL A 141 2.08 12.59 12.35
C VAL A 141 1.72 11.91 13.67
N VAL A 142 1.81 10.58 13.76
CA VAL A 142 1.60 9.83 15.01
C VAL A 142 2.89 9.07 15.35
N PRO A 143 3.64 9.49 16.39
CA PRO A 143 4.93 8.89 16.72
C PRO A 143 4.82 7.59 17.54
N ASP A 144 3.72 7.42 18.28
CA ASP A 144 3.46 6.27 19.14
C ASP A 144 2.50 5.27 18.48
N SER A 145 1.99 4.29 19.24
CA SER A 145 1.09 3.26 18.72
C SER A 145 -0.40 3.66 18.76
N ALA A 146 -0.77 4.90 19.07
CA ALA A 146 -2.17 5.29 19.30
C ALA A 146 -3.07 5.07 18.05
N ALA A 147 -2.51 5.16 16.84
CA ALA A 147 -3.22 4.90 15.58
C ALA A 147 -3.10 3.44 15.07
N LEU A 148 -2.57 2.50 15.88
CA LEU A 148 -2.48 1.08 15.51
C LEU A 148 -3.84 0.46 15.12
N PRO A 149 -4.98 0.78 15.77
CA PRO A 149 -6.28 0.27 15.36
C PRO A 149 -6.65 0.56 13.89
N LEU A 150 -6.14 1.65 13.30
CA LEU A 150 -6.40 1.99 11.89
C LEU A 150 -5.67 1.05 10.91
N VAL A 151 -4.45 0.64 11.28
CA VAL A 151 -3.69 -0.39 10.54
C VAL A 151 -4.40 -1.72 10.66
N GLU A 152 -4.81 -2.12 11.85
CA GLU A 152 -5.50 -3.39 12.05
C GLU A 152 -6.85 -3.44 11.31
N ASP A 153 -7.62 -2.34 11.31
CA ASP A 153 -8.84 -2.24 10.51
C ASP A 153 -8.56 -2.38 9.01
N ALA A 154 -7.54 -1.67 8.49
CA ALA A 154 -7.13 -1.78 7.09
C ALA A 154 -6.74 -3.23 6.73
N LEU A 155 -6.01 -3.90 7.63
CA LEU A 155 -5.63 -5.30 7.53
C LEU A 155 -6.79 -6.28 7.65
N ARG A 156 -8.01 -5.86 8.03
CA ARG A 156 -9.23 -6.69 7.97
C ARG A 156 -9.96 -6.55 6.64
N THR A 157 -9.69 -5.50 5.85
CA THR A 157 -10.31 -5.29 4.53
C THR A 157 -9.71 -6.17 3.42
N ASN A 158 -10.39 -6.30 2.27
CA ASN A 158 -9.84 -6.92 1.05
C ASN A 158 -9.45 -5.87 -0.02
N ASP A 159 -9.45 -4.57 0.29
CA ASP A 159 -8.97 -3.54 -0.64
C ASP A 159 -7.44 -3.58 -0.66
N THR A 160 -6.86 -4.10 -1.75
CA THR A 160 -5.41 -4.27 -1.91
C THR A 160 -4.64 -2.95 -1.80
N ARG A 161 -5.27 -1.81 -2.11
CA ARG A 161 -4.64 -0.49 -1.99
C ARG A 161 -4.56 -0.05 -0.54
N LEU A 162 -5.56 -0.37 0.28
CA LEU A 162 -5.52 -0.15 1.72
C LEU A 162 -4.53 -1.10 2.40
N LEU A 163 -4.51 -2.37 2.00
CA LEU A 163 -3.57 -3.35 2.50
C LEU A 163 -2.11 -2.93 2.23
N ALA A 164 -1.80 -2.52 1.00
CA ALA A 164 -0.46 -2.04 0.64
C ALA A 164 -0.01 -0.84 1.47
N ALA A 165 -0.92 0.11 1.77
CA ALA A 165 -0.61 1.25 2.63
C ALA A 165 -0.49 0.85 4.11
N ALA A 166 -1.30 -0.12 4.57
CA ALA A 166 -1.32 -0.58 5.94
C ALA A 166 -0.02 -1.27 6.36
N VAL A 167 0.62 -2.04 5.47
CA VAL A 167 1.89 -2.73 5.75
C VAL A 167 3.14 -1.84 5.67
N GLY A 168 2.96 -0.52 5.66
CA GLY A 168 4.02 0.47 5.61
C GLY A 168 4.81 0.65 6.94
N PRO A 169 5.66 1.69 7.03
CA PRO A 169 6.60 1.87 8.14
C PRO A 169 5.96 1.94 9.53
N TYR A 170 4.74 2.49 9.64
CA TYR A 170 4.04 2.55 10.92
C TYR A 170 3.69 1.14 11.43
N ALA A 171 3.21 0.25 10.56
CA ALA A 171 2.97 -1.15 10.91
C ALA A 171 4.27 -1.90 11.24
N ALA A 172 5.34 -1.64 10.49
CA ALA A 172 6.64 -2.24 10.78
C ALA A 172 7.14 -1.92 12.21
N ARG A 173 6.89 -0.68 12.69
CA ARG A 173 7.25 -0.22 14.04
C ARG A 173 6.33 -0.73 15.14
N HIS A 174 5.02 -0.79 14.90
CA HIS A 174 4.03 -0.96 15.97
C HIS A 174 3.31 -2.32 15.99
N LEU A 175 3.29 -3.09 14.89
CA LEU A 175 2.72 -4.44 14.91
C LEU A 175 3.62 -5.39 15.68
N ASP A 176 3.01 -6.12 16.61
CA ASP A 176 3.65 -7.26 17.27
C ASP A 176 4.06 -8.34 16.23
N PRO A 177 4.94 -9.29 16.61
CA PRO A 177 5.41 -10.31 15.69
C PRO A 177 4.30 -11.17 15.08
N HIS A 178 3.27 -11.55 15.85
CA HIS A 178 2.19 -12.41 15.38
C HIS A 178 1.33 -11.68 14.35
N GLN A 179 0.86 -10.47 14.65
CA GLN A 179 0.04 -9.68 13.73
C GLN A 179 0.80 -9.34 12.44
N TRP A 180 2.10 -9.05 12.55
CA TRP A 180 2.91 -8.78 11.38
C TRP A 180 3.04 -10.00 10.44
N ARG A 181 3.26 -11.21 10.97
CA ARG A 181 3.28 -12.44 10.12
C ARG A 181 1.95 -12.64 9.40
N HIS A 182 0.84 -12.44 10.11
CA HIS A 182 -0.50 -12.52 9.52
C HIS A 182 -0.72 -11.46 8.44
N ALA A 183 -0.17 -10.25 8.61
CA ALA A 183 -0.21 -9.21 7.57
C ALA A 183 0.57 -9.65 6.31
N VAL A 184 1.76 -10.25 6.46
CA VAL A 184 2.55 -10.79 5.34
C VAL A 184 1.78 -11.89 4.59
N LEU A 185 1.21 -12.86 5.32
CA LEU A 185 0.39 -13.91 4.72
C LEU A 185 -0.84 -13.34 4.02
N LYS A 186 -1.47 -12.31 4.60
CA LYS A 186 -2.60 -11.63 3.97
C LYS A 186 -2.18 -10.95 2.66
N CYS A 187 -1.01 -10.32 2.59
CA CYS A 187 -0.49 -9.77 1.34
C CYS A 187 -0.36 -10.85 0.26
N LEU A 188 0.27 -11.99 0.59
CA LEU A 188 0.41 -13.13 -0.33
C LEU A 188 -0.95 -13.67 -0.79
N PHE A 189 -1.91 -13.81 0.14
CA PHE A 189 -3.25 -14.29 -0.16
C PHE A 189 -4.05 -13.35 -1.07
N THR A 190 -3.90 -12.03 -0.87
CA THR A 190 -4.65 -11.00 -1.60
C THR A 190 -3.94 -10.46 -2.84
N GLY A 191 -2.71 -10.92 -3.10
CA GLY A 191 -1.91 -10.47 -4.24
C GLY A 191 -1.30 -9.07 -4.07
N VAL A 192 -1.14 -8.59 -2.84
CA VAL A 192 -0.36 -7.37 -2.56
C VAL A 192 1.13 -7.74 -2.63
N PRO A 193 1.95 -7.06 -3.47
CA PRO A 193 3.37 -7.33 -3.57
C PRO A 193 4.07 -7.20 -2.21
N VAL A 194 4.89 -8.18 -1.84
CA VAL A 194 5.55 -8.20 -0.52
C VAL A 194 6.58 -7.08 -0.36
N VAL A 195 7.04 -6.47 -1.47
CA VAL A 195 7.88 -5.27 -1.45
C VAL A 195 7.19 -4.06 -0.79
N ALA A 196 5.86 -4.06 -0.69
CA ALA A 196 5.13 -3.03 0.03
C ALA A 196 5.33 -3.12 1.56
N VAL A 197 5.65 -4.32 2.08
CA VAL A 197 5.85 -4.56 3.51
C VAL A 197 7.14 -3.90 3.96
N ALA A 198 7.01 -2.82 4.74
CA ALA A 198 8.16 -2.12 5.28
C ALA A 198 8.97 -3.01 6.24
N ASP A 199 10.29 -2.86 6.22
CA ASP A 199 11.24 -3.66 6.99
C ASP A 199 11.14 -5.18 6.80
N LEU A 200 10.58 -5.66 5.68
CA LEU A 200 10.40 -7.10 5.43
C LEU A 200 11.69 -7.91 5.64
N ASN A 201 12.80 -7.49 5.03
CA ASN A 201 14.09 -8.17 5.18
C ASN A 201 14.51 -8.29 6.64
N ARG A 202 14.45 -7.18 7.38
CA ARG A 202 14.88 -7.11 8.78
C ARG A 202 13.99 -7.95 9.69
N ARG A 203 12.67 -7.90 9.48
CA ARG A 203 11.70 -8.59 10.33
C ARG A 203 11.56 -10.08 10.00
N ALA A 204 11.75 -10.47 8.75
CA ALA A 204 11.69 -11.88 8.32
C ALA A 204 12.94 -12.66 8.70
N HIS A 205 14.11 -12.02 8.80
CA HIS A 205 15.38 -12.69 9.05
C HIS A 205 15.36 -13.61 10.29
N GLY A 206 15.58 -14.90 10.06
CA GLY A 206 15.57 -15.93 11.10
C GLY A 206 14.19 -16.23 11.71
N ASP A 207 13.09 -15.74 11.13
CA ASP A 207 11.74 -15.98 11.64
C ASP A 207 11.23 -17.38 11.26
N VAL A 208 11.50 -18.35 12.14
CA VAL A 208 11.12 -19.77 11.98
C VAL A 208 9.61 -19.95 11.88
N GLU A 209 8.83 -19.16 12.63
CA GLU A 209 7.37 -19.29 12.61
C GLU A 209 6.80 -18.78 11.29
N LEU A 210 7.33 -17.67 10.76
CA LEU A 210 6.97 -17.21 9.42
C LEU A 210 7.33 -18.26 8.37
N ALA A 211 8.53 -18.84 8.43
CA ALA A 211 8.96 -19.90 7.50
C ALA A 211 7.99 -21.09 7.51
N ARG A 212 7.59 -21.54 8.71
CA ARG A 212 6.62 -22.62 8.90
C ARG A 212 5.27 -22.29 8.29
N MET A 213 4.72 -21.11 8.59
CA MET A 213 3.42 -20.67 8.06
C MET A 213 3.43 -20.53 6.52
N LEU A 214 4.54 -20.07 5.93
CA LEU A 214 4.70 -19.99 4.48
C LEU A 214 4.75 -21.38 3.84
N GLY A 215 5.42 -22.33 4.49
CA GLY A 215 5.43 -23.74 4.08
C GLY A 215 4.03 -24.35 4.07
N ASP A 216 3.26 -24.15 5.15
CA ASP A 216 1.87 -24.60 5.26
C ASP A 216 1.00 -24.01 4.14
N TYR A 217 1.13 -22.69 3.90
CA TYR A 217 0.38 -22.01 2.85
C TYR A 217 0.72 -22.54 1.45
N ALA A 218 2.00 -22.77 1.15
CA ALA A 218 2.42 -23.34 -0.13
C ALA A 218 1.89 -24.78 -0.33
N ALA A 219 1.91 -25.60 0.74
CA ALA A 219 1.36 -26.95 0.72
C ALA A 219 -0.16 -26.94 0.48
N GLU A 220 -0.91 -26.07 1.18
CA GLU A 220 -2.35 -25.93 1.01
C GLU A 220 -2.73 -25.49 -0.41
N ARG A 221 -1.99 -24.53 -0.99
CA ARG A 221 -2.20 -24.09 -2.37
C ARG A 221 -1.97 -25.23 -3.36
N THR A 222 -0.86 -25.95 -3.21
CA THR A 222 -0.48 -27.07 -4.08
C THR A 222 -1.48 -28.21 -4.01
N ALA A 223 -1.91 -28.59 -2.80
CA ALA A 223 -2.93 -29.62 -2.58
C ALA A 223 -4.29 -29.25 -3.23
N ALA A 224 -4.61 -27.96 -3.29
CA ALA A 224 -5.79 -27.44 -3.97
C ALA A 224 -5.60 -27.26 -5.50
N GLY A 225 -4.47 -27.65 -6.08
CA GLY A 225 -4.18 -27.46 -7.51
C GLY A 225 -4.01 -25.99 -7.92
N ARG A 226 -3.71 -25.10 -6.96
CA ARG A 226 -3.57 -23.66 -7.19
C ARG A 226 -2.08 -23.28 -7.19
N PRO A 227 -1.64 -22.34 -8.04
CA PRO A 227 -0.24 -21.92 -8.06
C PRO A 227 0.17 -21.24 -6.75
N VAL A 228 1.42 -21.45 -6.36
CA VAL A 228 2.06 -20.75 -5.23
C VAL A 228 2.61 -19.40 -5.73
N PRO A 229 2.30 -18.27 -5.06
CA PRO A 229 2.83 -16.95 -5.46
C PRO A 229 4.36 -16.90 -5.44
N GLU A 230 5.00 -16.28 -6.43
CA GLU A 230 6.47 -16.14 -6.50
C GLU A 230 7.04 -15.41 -5.27
N ASP A 231 6.35 -14.35 -4.84
CA ASP A 231 6.72 -13.57 -3.66
C ASP A 231 6.83 -14.42 -2.38
N LEU A 232 6.14 -15.55 -2.29
CA LEU A 232 6.28 -16.47 -1.16
C LEU A 232 7.72 -16.97 -1.03
N TYR A 233 8.33 -17.40 -2.13
CA TYR A 233 9.69 -17.93 -2.14
C TYR A 233 10.70 -16.83 -1.80
N ARG A 234 10.43 -15.59 -2.18
CA ARG A 234 11.23 -14.42 -1.76
C ARG A 234 11.20 -14.29 -0.24
N VAL A 235 10.02 -14.28 0.38
CA VAL A 235 9.91 -14.18 1.85
C VAL A 235 10.53 -15.38 2.54
N LEU A 236 10.32 -16.60 2.04
CA LEU A 236 10.89 -17.81 2.62
C LEU A 236 12.43 -17.79 2.61
N THR A 237 13.04 -17.24 1.54
CA THR A 237 14.49 -17.03 1.48
C THR A 237 14.96 -16.07 2.56
N LEU A 238 14.19 -15.01 2.84
CA LEU A 238 14.52 -14.04 3.88
C LEU A 238 14.43 -14.63 5.29
N THR A 239 13.66 -15.69 5.51
CA THR A 239 13.59 -16.34 6.82
C THR A 239 14.80 -17.20 7.17
N ASP A 240 15.68 -17.48 6.20
CA ASP A 240 16.90 -18.23 6.46
C ASP A 240 17.89 -17.40 7.30
N PRO A 241 18.28 -17.87 8.51
CA PRO A 241 19.23 -17.15 9.36
C PRO A 241 20.65 -17.10 8.77
N THR A 242 20.96 -17.96 7.79
CA THR A 242 22.26 -17.98 7.09
C THR A 242 22.29 -17.07 5.87
N ALA A 243 21.12 -16.60 5.40
CA ALA A 243 21.06 -15.59 4.36
C ALA A 243 21.68 -14.29 4.89
N THR A 244 22.72 -13.80 4.20
CA THR A 244 23.41 -12.56 4.59
C THR A 244 22.41 -11.40 4.58
N PRO A 245 22.15 -10.73 5.72
CA PRO A 245 21.28 -9.56 5.74
C PRO A 245 21.90 -8.44 4.88
N PRO A 246 21.13 -7.74 4.04
CA PRO A 246 21.64 -6.54 3.39
C PRO A 246 22.07 -5.51 4.46
N ALA A 247 23.20 -4.84 4.22
CA ALA A 247 23.74 -3.86 5.16
C ALA A 247 22.71 -2.78 5.52
N PRO A 248 22.62 -2.36 6.80
CA PRO A 248 21.72 -1.28 7.18
C PRO A 248 22.08 0.00 6.42
N ALA A 249 21.07 0.68 5.87
CA ALA A 249 21.26 1.99 5.23
C ALA A 249 21.84 2.95 6.27
N ALA A 250 23.04 3.47 6.00
CA ALA A 250 23.75 4.37 6.89
C ALA A 250 22.88 5.59 7.24
N GLU A 251 22.63 5.78 8.53
CA GLU A 251 22.10 7.03 9.07
C GLU A 251 23.04 8.16 8.62
N SER A 252 22.53 9.05 7.77
CA SER A 252 23.25 10.23 7.31
C SER A 252 23.30 11.23 8.47
N GLY A 253 24.23 10.99 9.39
CA GLY A 253 24.50 11.87 10.51
C GLY A 253 24.80 13.28 10.02
N THR A 254 24.02 14.23 10.51
CA THR A 254 24.20 15.67 10.32
C THR A 254 25.60 16.06 10.77
N ARG A 255 26.48 16.36 9.81
CA ARG A 255 27.78 16.97 10.09
C ARG A 255 27.51 18.41 10.53
N GLY A 256 27.52 18.64 11.84
CA GLY A 256 27.50 19.98 12.44
C GLY A 256 28.63 20.82 11.86
N THR A 257 28.29 22.02 11.42
CA THR A 257 29.27 23.04 11.02
C THR A 257 29.43 23.99 12.20
N ASP A 258 30.40 23.69 13.05
CA ASP A 258 30.98 24.70 13.94
C ASP A 258 32.04 25.47 13.14
N GLY A 259 31.82 26.77 12.95
CA GLY A 259 32.71 27.68 12.26
C GLY A 259 32.55 29.09 12.80
N LYS A 260 33.33 29.38 13.83
CA LYS A 260 33.49 30.65 14.56
C LYS A 260 33.88 31.84 13.68
N GLU A 261 33.37 33.00 14.11
CA GLU A 261 34.03 34.31 14.23
C GLU A 261 34.44 35.08 12.96
N SER A 262 33.76 36.20 12.73
CA SER A 262 34.36 37.54 12.57
C SER A 262 33.39 38.61 13.05
#